data_AF-A0A4Q6BGR2-F1
#
_entry.id   AF-A0A4Q6BGR2-F1
#
_cell.length_a   1.000
_cell.length_b   1.000
_cell.length_c   1.000
_cell.angle_alpha   90.00
_cell.angle_beta   90.00
_cell.angle_gamma   90.00
#
_symmetry.space_group_name_H-M   'P 1'
#
loop_
_entity.id
_entity.type
_entity.pdbx_description
1 polymer ?
#
loop_
_entity_poly.entity_id
_entity_poly.type
_entity_poly.pdbx_seq_one_letter_code
_entity_poly.pdbx_strand_id
1 'polypeptide(L)'
;MKVLTVDYRNPEAPAQFAESLKRTGFAVIRNHPLPQDLIASVFADWKNYFESGDKMADKFDAKTQAGYFPFKSENAKDSKVKDLKEFFHLFTETPLPASVPVRTKELYGKMTDFAIELLGWVQNNTPDAIRNEFSIPLTEMIQGSRETLLRPIHYPPLTGAEEEGAIRAAAH
;
A
#
# COMPACT_ATOMS: atom_id res chain seq x y z
N MET A 1 -12.52 -16.09 -13.83
CA MET A 1 -11.06 -16.31 -13.73
C MET A 1 -10.65 -16.31 -12.27
N LYS A 2 -9.62 -17.06 -11.87
CA LYS A 2 -9.21 -17.22 -10.47
C LYS A 2 -7.82 -16.59 -10.27
N VAL A 3 -7.70 -15.67 -9.31
CA VAL A 3 -6.41 -15.12 -8.87
C VAL A 3 -5.59 -16.25 -8.24
N LEU A 4 -4.32 -16.38 -8.62
CA LEU A 4 -3.45 -17.44 -8.09
C LEU A 4 -2.90 -17.06 -6.71
N THR A 5 -2.80 -18.07 -5.83
CA THR A 5 -2.04 -17.99 -4.59
C THR A 5 -0.67 -18.63 -4.82
N VAL A 6 0.34 -17.80 -4.97
CA VAL A 6 1.73 -18.16 -5.24
C VAL A 6 2.48 -18.35 -3.93
N ASP A 7 3.17 -19.48 -3.77
CA ASP A 7 4.10 -19.69 -2.66
C ASP A 7 5.45 -19.07 -3.03
N TYR A 8 5.88 -18.03 -2.31
CA TYR A 8 7.15 -17.33 -2.57
C TYR A 8 8.36 -18.27 -2.61
N ARG A 9 8.31 -19.41 -1.91
CA ARG A 9 9.43 -20.36 -1.80
C ARG A 9 9.48 -21.36 -2.95
N ASN A 10 8.47 -21.37 -3.82
CA ASN A 10 8.43 -22.25 -4.98
C ASN A 10 9.36 -21.70 -6.08
N PRO A 11 10.25 -22.51 -6.69
CA PRO A 11 11.05 -22.08 -7.83
C PRO A 11 10.23 -21.51 -9.01
N GLU A 12 8.99 -21.97 -9.18
CA GLU A 12 8.07 -21.50 -10.22
C GLU A 12 7.29 -20.23 -9.82
N ALA A 13 7.54 -19.66 -8.63
CA ALA A 13 6.83 -18.48 -8.14
C ALA A 13 6.88 -17.28 -9.10
N PRO A 14 8.03 -16.93 -9.73
CA PRO A 14 8.09 -15.81 -10.67
C PRO A 14 7.13 -15.97 -11.86
N ALA A 15 7.10 -17.16 -12.46
CA ALA A 15 6.25 -17.45 -13.62
C ALA A 15 4.76 -17.47 -13.25
N GLN A 16 4.41 -18.10 -12.11
CA GLN A 16 3.02 -18.13 -11.62
C GLN A 16 2.51 -16.73 -11.25
N PHE A 17 3.36 -15.91 -10.64
CA PHE A 17 3.05 -14.54 -10.28
C PHE A 17 2.77 -13.69 -11.52
N ALA A 18 3.67 -13.71 -12.52
CA ALA A 18 3.50 -12.97 -13.77
C ALA A 18 2.25 -13.42 -14.55
N GLU A 19 1.97 -14.72 -14.61
CA GLU A 19 0.77 -15.24 -15.29
C GLU A 19 -0.53 -14.83 -14.60
N SER A 20 -0.57 -14.82 -13.25
CA SER A 20 -1.73 -14.34 -12.51
C SER A 20 -2.01 -12.85 -12.76
N LEU A 21 -0.96 -12.03 -12.74
CA LEU A 21 -1.04 -10.60 -13.06
C LEU A 21 -1.54 -10.38 -14.49
N LYS A 22 -0.97 -11.08 -15.47
CA LYS A 22 -1.39 -10.97 -16.88
C LYS A 22 -2.87 -11.29 -17.09
N ARG A 23 -3.37 -12.33 -16.41
CA ARG A 23 -4.76 -12.80 -16.60
C ARG A 23 -5.81 -12.01 -15.82
N THR A 24 -5.42 -11.45 -14.68
CA THR A 24 -6.41 -10.91 -13.71
C THR A 24 -6.10 -9.51 -13.21
N GLY A 25 -4.90 -9.00 -13.45
CA GLY A 25 -4.37 -7.79 -12.81
C GLY A 25 -3.85 -8.03 -11.39
N PHE A 26 -4.01 -9.23 -10.82
CA PHE A 26 -3.69 -9.52 -9.42
C PHE A 26 -2.95 -10.85 -9.23
N ALA A 27 -2.22 -10.96 -8.14
CA ALA A 27 -1.63 -12.19 -7.62
C ALA A 27 -1.61 -12.13 -6.09
N VAL A 28 -1.77 -13.29 -5.42
CA VAL A 28 -1.64 -13.39 -3.97
C VAL A 28 -0.36 -14.13 -3.65
N ILE A 29 0.49 -13.58 -2.79
CA ILE A 29 1.72 -14.26 -2.35
C ILE A 29 1.56 -14.74 -0.91
N ARG A 30 1.91 -16.00 -0.65
CA ARG A 30 2.08 -16.55 0.70
C ARG A 30 3.54 -16.88 0.97
N ASN A 31 3.90 -17.01 2.25
CA ASN A 31 5.26 -17.33 2.69
C ASN A 31 6.32 -16.31 2.22
N HIS A 32 5.91 -15.05 2.03
CA HIS A 32 6.74 -13.92 1.64
C HIS A 32 7.86 -13.63 2.67
N PRO A 33 8.93 -12.90 2.30
CA PRO A 33 10.08 -12.68 3.17
C PRO A 33 9.86 -11.62 4.25
N LEU A 34 8.77 -10.85 4.20
CA LEU A 34 8.49 -9.81 5.19
C LEU A 34 8.26 -10.41 6.60
N PRO A 35 8.96 -9.92 7.65
CA PRO A 35 8.79 -10.44 9.01
C PRO A 35 7.39 -10.19 9.56
N GLN A 36 6.69 -11.25 9.96
CA GLN A 36 5.30 -11.15 10.43
C GLN A 36 5.18 -10.28 11.71
N ASP A 37 6.14 -10.38 12.62
CA ASP A 37 6.14 -9.60 13.87
C ASP A 37 6.33 -8.10 13.62
N LEU A 38 7.12 -7.74 12.59
CA LEU A 38 7.30 -6.35 12.18
C LEU A 38 6.00 -5.80 11.58
N ILE A 39 5.33 -6.55 10.71
CA ILE A 39 4.01 -6.20 10.18
C ILE A 39 3.02 -5.99 11.32
N ALA A 40 2.90 -6.96 12.23
CA ALA A 40 1.98 -6.88 13.36
C ALA A 40 2.26 -5.67 14.26
N SER A 41 3.54 -5.39 14.53
CA SER A 41 3.95 -4.23 15.34
C SER A 41 3.60 -2.90 14.67
N VAL A 42 3.86 -2.76 13.36
CA VAL A 42 3.51 -1.55 12.61
C VAL A 42 1.99 -1.35 12.55
N PHE A 43 1.22 -2.43 12.36
CA PHE A 43 -0.25 -2.36 12.44
C PHE A 43 -0.72 -1.86 13.81
N ALA A 44 -0.14 -2.36 14.90
CA ALA A 44 -0.48 -1.91 16.25
C ALA A 44 -0.11 -0.44 16.48
N ASP A 45 1.04 0.02 15.97
CA ASP A 45 1.47 1.41 16.08
C ASP A 45 0.51 2.37 15.38
N TRP A 46 0.14 2.06 14.14
CA TRP A 46 -0.80 2.89 13.39
C TRP A 46 -2.19 2.85 14.02
N LYS A 47 -2.62 1.70 14.55
CA LYS A 47 -3.87 1.62 15.33
C LYS A 47 -3.83 2.57 16.53
N ASN A 48 -2.79 2.51 17.35
CA ASN A 48 -2.63 3.38 18.52
C ASN A 48 -2.57 4.86 18.12
N TYR A 49 -1.91 5.17 17.00
CA TYR A 49 -1.90 6.52 16.43
C TYR A 49 -3.31 6.98 16.05
N PHE A 50 -4.06 6.17 15.30
CA PHE A 50 -5.42 6.51 14.87
C PHE A 50 -6.41 6.59 16.04
N GLU A 51 -6.19 5.85 17.13
CA GLU A 51 -6.99 5.92 18.35
C GLU A 51 -6.59 7.09 19.26
N SER A 52 -5.46 7.76 18.97
CA SER A 52 -5.03 8.94 19.72
C SER A 52 -5.85 10.19 19.36
N GLY A 53 -6.02 11.09 20.34
CA GLY A 53 -6.86 12.29 20.18
C GLY A 53 -6.21 13.45 19.40
N ASP A 54 -4.88 13.51 19.31
CA ASP A 54 -4.14 14.69 18.81
C ASP A 54 -3.51 14.49 17.41
N LYS A 55 -4.23 13.83 16.50
CA LYS A 55 -3.76 13.59 15.11
C LYS A 55 -3.75 14.85 14.25
N MET A 56 -4.48 15.89 14.68
CA MET A 56 -4.60 17.14 13.93
C MET A 56 -3.29 17.94 13.89
N ALA A 57 -2.37 17.67 14.83
CA ALA A 57 -1.02 18.20 14.79
C ALA A 57 -0.23 17.73 13.54
N ASP A 58 -0.54 16.54 13.02
CA ASP A 58 0.12 15.97 11.84
C ASP A 58 -0.70 16.17 10.54
N LYS A 59 -1.64 17.11 10.52
CA LYS A 59 -2.53 17.33 9.37
C LYS A 59 -1.73 17.50 8.07
N PHE A 60 -2.26 16.92 7.00
CA PHE A 60 -1.59 16.91 5.71
C PHE A 60 -1.19 18.31 5.20
N ASP A 61 -0.04 18.38 4.55
CA ASP A 61 0.41 19.55 3.81
C ASP A 61 -0.22 19.57 2.41
N ALA A 62 -0.84 20.70 2.03
CA ALA A 62 -1.62 20.78 0.79
C ALA A 62 -0.77 20.71 -0.49
N LYS A 63 0.54 20.97 -0.43
CA LYS A 63 1.43 20.94 -1.60
C LYS A 63 1.98 19.55 -1.83
N THR A 64 2.51 18.94 -0.78
CA THR A 64 3.15 17.62 -0.80
C THR A 64 2.15 16.48 -0.64
N GLN A 65 0.95 16.78 -0.14
CA GLN A 65 -0.07 15.80 0.24
C GLN A 65 0.40 14.81 1.31
N ALA A 66 1.52 15.08 1.99
CA ALA A 66 2.07 14.27 3.06
C ALA A 66 1.40 14.61 4.40
N GLY A 67 1.11 13.61 5.24
CA GLY A 67 0.52 13.79 6.57
C GLY A 67 -0.87 13.18 6.72
N TYR A 68 -1.56 13.56 7.80
CA TYR A 68 -2.84 12.99 8.22
C TYR A 68 -4.04 13.61 7.50
N PHE A 69 -4.90 12.74 6.99
CA PHE A 69 -6.19 13.07 6.38
C PHE A 69 -7.33 12.65 7.31
N PRO A 70 -8.09 13.61 7.86
CA PRO A 70 -9.16 13.33 8.80
C PRO A 70 -10.30 12.50 8.20
N PHE A 71 -11.02 11.81 9.08
CA PHE A 71 -12.28 11.16 8.72
C PHE A 71 -13.21 12.10 7.94
N LYS A 72 -13.87 11.58 6.89
CA LYS A 72 -14.77 12.37 6.03
C LYS A 72 -14.06 13.53 5.27
N SER A 73 -12.78 13.39 4.93
CA SER A 73 -12.06 14.37 4.09
C SER A 73 -12.14 14.08 2.59
N GLU A 74 -12.27 12.82 2.17
CA GLU A 74 -12.28 12.40 0.76
C GLU A 74 -13.72 12.05 0.31
N ASN A 75 -14.15 12.57 -0.84
CA ASN A 75 -15.37 12.11 -1.49
C ASN A 75 -15.04 10.81 -2.23
N ALA A 76 -15.79 9.73 -2.00
CA ALA A 76 -15.62 8.53 -2.81
C ALA A 76 -15.99 8.84 -4.27
N LYS A 77 -15.19 8.35 -5.22
CA LYS A 77 -15.44 8.49 -6.66
C LYS A 77 -16.86 7.96 -6.95
N ASP A 78 -17.69 8.80 -7.57
CA ASP A 78 -19.10 8.55 -7.91
C ASP A 78 -20.10 8.46 -6.73
N SER A 79 -19.72 8.89 -5.52
CA SER A 79 -20.64 8.96 -4.37
C SER A 79 -20.77 10.38 -3.81
N LYS A 80 -22.00 10.78 -3.44
CA LYS A 80 -22.27 12.02 -2.68
C LYS A 80 -21.92 11.90 -1.19
N VAL A 81 -21.57 10.69 -0.74
CA VAL A 81 -21.30 10.36 0.67
C VAL A 81 -19.79 10.37 0.92
N LYS A 82 -19.40 11.00 2.02
CA LYS A 82 -18.00 11.11 2.44
C LYS A 82 -17.46 9.75 2.86
N ASP A 83 -16.22 9.46 2.51
CA ASP A 83 -15.59 8.18 2.81
C ASP A 83 -15.46 7.96 4.33
N LEU A 84 -15.74 6.74 4.78
CA LEU A 84 -15.74 6.34 6.19
C LEU A 84 -14.34 5.87 6.61
N LYS A 85 -13.31 6.62 6.20
CA LYS A 85 -11.92 6.31 6.49
C LYS A 85 -11.15 7.57 6.85
N GLU A 86 -10.11 7.36 7.63
CA GLU A 86 -9.03 8.32 7.85
C GLU A 86 -7.72 7.63 7.45
N PHE A 87 -6.72 8.41 7.06
CA PHE A 87 -5.46 7.83 6.59
C PHE A 87 -4.30 8.79 6.78
N PHE A 88 -3.09 8.26 6.65
CA PHE A 88 -1.87 9.04 6.64
C PHE A 88 -1.14 8.83 5.32
N HIS A 89 -0.56 9.88 4.74
CA HIS A 89 0.33 9.76 3.59
C HIS A 89 1.78 9.86 4.04
N LEU A 90 2.50 8.75 3.92
CA LEU A 90 3.92 8.65 4.25
C LEU A 90 4.74 8.41 2.99
N PHE A 91 5.41 9.45 2.50
CA PHE A 91 6.45 9.34 1.48
C PHE A 91 7.81 9.07 2.13
N THR A 92 8.83 8.85 1.29
CA THR A 92 10.20 8.54 1.74
C THR A 92 10.73 9.60 2.72
N GLU A 93 10.57 10.88 2.40
CA GLU A 93 11.06 12.02 3.19
C GLU A 93 10.07 12.51 4.25
N THR A 94 8.84 11.99 4.29
CA THR A 94 7.83 12.44 5.26
C THR A 94 8.27 12.07 6.68
N PRO A 95 8.30 13.02 7.64
CA PRO A 95 8.56 12.70 9.04
C PRO A 95 7.44 11.84 9.61
N LEU A 96 7.79 10.92 10.51
CA LEU A 96 6.79 10.14 11.24
C LEU A 96 6.14 11.02 12.33
N PRO A 97 4.84 10.82 12.63
CA PRO A 97 4.25 11.33 13.85
C PRO A 97 5.06 10.91 15.08
N ALA A 98 5.10 11.75 16.12
CA ALA A 98 5.92 11.49 17.31
C ALA A 98 5.60 10.17 18.03
N SER A 99 4.34 9.72 17.95
CA SER A 99 3.87 8.47 18.55
C SER A 99 4.06 7.24 17.66
N VAL A 100 4.47 7.40 16.39
CA VAL A 100 4.68 6.30 15.45
C VAL A 100 6.18 5.91 15.44
N PRO A 101 6.54 4.68 15.86
CA PRO A 101 7.93 4.27 15.92
C PRO A 101 8.61 4.14 14.55
N VAL A 102 9.94 4.31 14.55
CA VAL A 102 10.81 4.26 13.35
C VAL A 102 10.72 2.95 12.57
N ARG A 103 10.30 1.85 13.20
CA ARG A 103 10.08 0.55 12.53
C ARG A 103 9.05 0.59 11.40
N THR A 104 8.21 1.63 11.33
CA THR A 104 7.39 1.91 10.15
C THR A 104 8.24 2.13 8.90
N LYS A 105 9.33 2.90 9.01
CA LYS A 105 10.27 3.13 7.90
C LYS A 105 11.07 1.86 7.56
N GLU A 106 11.37 1.03 8.57
CA GLU A 106 11.96 -0.30 8.33
C GLU A 106 11.05 -1.18 7.49
N LEU A 107 9.77 -1.32 7.89
CA LEU A 107 8.80 -2.11 7.11
C LEU A 107 8.62 -1.53 5.71
N TYR A 108 8.56 -0.20 5.59
CA TYR A 108 8.48 0.47 4.30
C TYR A 108 9.66 0.08 3.40
N GLY A 109 10.90 0.18 3.88
CA GLY A 109 12.08 -0.26 3.12
C GLY A 109 11.99 -1.71 2.66
N LYS A 110 11.64 -2.64 3.57
CA LYS A 110 11.49 -4.07 3.24
C LYS A 110 10.39 -4.34 2.21
N MET A 111 9.27 -3.61 2.27
CA MET A 111 8.21 -3.72 1.27
C MET A 111 8.66 -3.20 -0.10
N THR A 112 9.43 -2.11 -0.13
CA THR A 112 10.02 -1.57 -1.38
C THR A 112 11.01 -2.56 -1.99
N ASP A 113 11.91 -3.15 -1.20
CA ASP A 113 12.85 -4.16 -1.67
C ASP A 113 12.11 -5.39 -2.24
N PHE A 114 11.05 -5.83 -1.55
CA PHE A 114 10.22 -6.92 -2.04
C PHE A 114 9.48 -6.54 -3.33
N ALA A 115 8.97 -5.31 -3.45
CA ALA A 115 8.35 -4.84 -4.69
C ALA A 115 9.34 -4.80 -5.87
N ILE A 116 10.60 -4.40 -5.63
CA ILE A 116 11.67 -4.47 -6.64
C ILE A 116 11.86 -5.90 -7.14
N GLU A 117 11.92 -6.88 -6.23
CA GLU A 117 12.02 -8.29 -6.60
C GLU A 117 10.84 -8.74 -7.49
N LEU A 118 9.61 -8.41 -7.10
CA LEU A 118 8.41 -8.75 -7.86
C LEU A 118 8.37 -8.08 -9.24
N LEU A 119 8.85 -6.85 -9.37
CA LEU A 119 9.03 -6.19 -10.68
C LEU A 119 10.07 -6.92 -11.53
N GLY A 120 11.13 -7.45 -10.92
CA GLY A 120 12.08 -8.35 -11.57
C GLY A 120 11.41 -9.63 -12.08
N TRP A 121 10.51 -10.24 -11.30
CA TRP A 121 9.75 -11.41 -11.73
C TRP A 121 8.86 -11.10 -12.94
N VAL A 122 8.17 -9.96 -12.93
CA VAL A 122 7.35 -9.50 -14.06
C VAL A 122 8.22 -9.27 -15.30
N GLN A 123 9.32 -8.53 -15.16
CA GLN A 123 10.22 -8.23 -16.28
C GLN A 123 10.79 -9.50 -16.91
N ASN A 124 11.29 -10.43 -16.10
CA ASN A 124 11.94 -11.65 -16.58
C ASN A 124 10.96 -12.64 -17.23
N ASN A 125 9.67 -12.54 -16.91
CA ASN A 125 8.61 -13.35 -17.52
C ASN A 125 7.82 -12.58 -18.60
N THR A 126 8.26 -11.37 -18.97
CA THR A 126 7.68 -10.60 -20.06
C THR A 126 8.36 -10.99 -21.38
N PRO A 127 7.59 -11.31 -22.46
CA PRO A 127 8.15 -11.61 -23.77
C PRO A 127 9.05 -10.49 -24.30
N ASP A 128 10.12 -10.86 -24.99
CA ASP A 128 11.14 -9.93 -25.49
C ASP A 128 10.56 -8.77 -26.30
N ALA A 129 9.54 -9.04 -27.13
CA ALA A 129 8.86 -8.03 -27.93
C ALA A 129 8.29 -6.88 -27.08
N ILE A 130 7.77 -7.17 -25.88
CA ILE A 130 7.24 -6.17 -24.94
C ILE A 130 8.35 -5.63 -24.04
N ARG A 131 9.26 -6.50 -23.59
CA ARG A 131 10.37 -6.09 -22.70
C ARG A 131 11.28 -5.04 -23.35
N ASN A 132 11.44 -5.10 -24.68
CA ASN A 132 12.19 -4.12 -25.45
C ASN A 132 11.51 -2.73 -25.55
N GLU A 133 10.23 -2.61 -25.15
CA GLU A 133 9.52 -1.33 -25.04
C GLU A 133 9.75 -0.64 -23.69
N PHE A 134 10.33 -1.32 -22.70
CA PHE A 134 10.67 -0.70 -21.43
C PHE A 134 11.83 0.29 -21.63
N SER A 135 11.60 1.57 -21.31
CA SER A 135 12.63 2.62 -21.44
C SER A 135 13.81 2.42 -20.49
N ILE A 136 13.56 1.78 -19.34
CA ILE A 136 14.52 1.34 -18.33
C ILE A 136 14.00 0.07 -17.66
N PRO A 137 14.83 -0.71 -16.96
CA PRO A 137 14.36 -1.85 -16.20
C PRO A 137 13.26 -1.49 -15.19
N LEU A 138 12.23 -2.33 -15.05
CA LEU A 138 11.13 -2.11 -14.11
C LEU A 138 11.62 -1.97 -12.66
N THR A 139 12.67 -2.72 -12.31
CA THR A 139 13.33 -2.65 -11.00
C THR A 139 13.92 -1.26 -10.71
N GLU A 140 14.44 -0.58 -11.74
CA GLU A 140 15.06 0.74 -11.62
C GLU A 140 14.02 1.87 -11.54
N MET A 141 12.80 1.65 -12.08
CA MET A 141 11.74 2.66 -12.06
C MET A 141 11.34 3.11 -10.64
N ILE A 142 11.45 2.23 -9.65
CA ILE A 142 11.07 2.54 -8.26
C ILE A 142 12.28 2.68 -7.32
N GLN A 143 13.48 2.38 -7.80
CA GLN A 143 14.69 2.42 -6.97
C GLN A 143 15.01 3.86 -6.55
N GLY A 144 14.96 4.13 -5.26
CA GLY A 144 15.18 5.48 -4.72
C GLY A 144 14.05 6.46 -5.01
N SER A 145 12.88 5.99 -5.43
CA SER A 145 11.71 6.85 -5.68
C SER A 145 11.31 7.60 -4.40
N ARG A 146 11.10 8.92 -4.55
CA ARG A 146 10.56 9.78 -3.50
C ARG A 146 9.03 9.81 -3.48
N GLU A 147 8.41 9.33 -4.56
CA GLU A 147 6.96 9.37 -4.80
C GLU A 147 6.26 8.09 -4.37
N THR A 148 7.01 7.04 -4.01
CA THR A 148 6.41 5.84 -3.43
C THR A 148 5.71 6.21 -2.12
N LEU A 149 4.45 5.77 -1.99
CA LEU A 149 3.57 6.13 -0.89
C LEU A 149 3.25 4.90 -0.05
N LEU A 150 3.59 4.96 1.24
CA LEU A 150 2.97 4.12 2.24
C LEU A 150 1.73 4.84 2.78
N ARG A 151 0.56 4.21 2.64
CA ARG A 151 -0.74 4.78 3.09
C ARG A 151 -1.38 3.89 4.15
N PRO A 152 -1.09 4.11 5.44
CA PRO A 152 -1.87 3.53 6.53
C PRO A 152 -3.30 4.07 6.48
N ILE A 153 -4.29 3.17 6.47
CA ILE A 153 -5.72 3.51 6.40
C ILE A 153 -6.41 2.90 7.62
N HIS A 154 -7.23 3.71 8.28
CA HIS A 154 -8.08 3.29 9.38
C HIS A 154 -9.54 3.51 9.04
N TYR A 155 -10.35 2.47 9.28
CA TYR A 155 -11.80 2.51 9.17
C TYR A 155 -12.35 2.46 10.60
N PRO A 156 -12.77 3.60 11.18
CA PRO A 156 -13.38 3.62 12.50
C PRO A 156 -14.58 2.66 12.60
N PRO A 157 -14.85 2.10 13.80
CA PRO A 157 -16.04 1.29 14.03
C PRO A 157 -17.31 2.02 13.63
N LEU A 158 -18.23 1.30 13.01
CA LEU A 158 -19.56 1.82 12.68
C LEU A 158 -20.40 1.93 13.96
N THR A 159 -21.13 3.02 14.07
CA THR A 159 -21.97 3.42 15.20
C THR A 159 -23.45 3.16 14.97
N GLY A 160 -23.85 2.80 13.74
CA GLY A 160 -25.23 2.62 13.32
C GLY A 160 -25.92 3.92 12.89
N ALA A 161 -25.22 5.05 12.96
CA ALA A 161 -25.69 6.36 12.49
C ALA A 161 -25.16 6.73 11.09
N GLU A 162 -24.48 5.80 10.41
CA GLU A 162 -23.94 6.02 9.07
C GLU A 162 -25.03 6.03 8.00
N GLU A 163 -24.82 6.84 6.96
CA GLU A 163 -25.74 6.94 5.83
C GLU A 163 -25.82 5.61 5.05
N GLU A 164 -27.04 5.20 4.72
CA GLU A 164 -27.31 4.02 3.91
C GLU A 164 -26.65 4.16 2.53
N GLY A 165 -25.83 3.19 2.14
CA GLY A 165 -25.05 3.23 0.90
C GLY A 165 -23.61 3.74 1.02
N ALA A 166 -23.10 3.97 2.23
CA ALA A 166 -21.67 4.24 2.44
C ALA A 166 -20.82 3.03 1.99
N ILE A 167 -19.97 3.22 0.98
CA ILE A 167 -19.07 2.21 0.42
C ILE A 167 -17.70 2.36 1.11
N ARG A 168 -17.12 1.25 1.61
CA ARG A 168 -15.79 1.26 2.27
C ARG A 168 -14.65 1.71 1.34
N ALA A 169 -14.67 1.26 0.09
CA ALA A 169 -13.78 1.71 -0.96
C ALA A 169 -14.48 1.51 -2.30
N ALA A 170 -14.60 2.57 -3.09
CA ALA A 170 -15.17 2.48 -4.44
C ALA A 170 -14.23 1.73 -5.39
N ALA A 171 -14.78 1.21 -6.48
CA ALA A 171 -14.00 0.59 -7.55
C ALA A 171 -13.03 1.63 -8.16
N HIS A 172 -11.76 1.24 -8.31
CA HIS A 172 -10.69 2.07 -8.87
C HIS A 172 -9.66 1.22 -9.60
#